data_AF-A0A0E9M085-F1
#
_entry.id   AF-A0A0E9M085-F1
#
_cell.length_a   1.000
_cell.length_b   1.000
_cell.length_c   1.000
_cell.angle_alpha   90.00
_cell.angle_beta   90.00
_cell.angle_gamma   90.00
#
_symmetry.space_group_name_H-M   'P 1'
#
loop_
_entity.id
_entity.type
_entity.pdbx_description
1 polymer ?
#
loop_
_entity_poly.entity_id
_entity_poly.type
_entity_poly.pdbx_seq_one_letter_code
_entity_poly.pdbx_strand_id
1 'polypeptide(L)' 'MNKYSTSLSSITGGRASYTMKYASYEKVPPEVQEQLLAAYESEQNED' A
#
# COMPACT_ATOMS: atom_id res chain seq x y z
N MET A 1 -2.10 -2.11 1.14
CA MET A 1 -1.72 -3.55 1.01
C MET A 1 -2.76 -4.30 0.17
N ASN A 2 -3.15 -3.77 -0.99
CA ASN A 2 -4.44 -4.12 -1.61
C ASN A 2 -4.47 -5.48 -2.31
N LYS A 3 -3.31 -6.11 -2.55
CA LYS A 3 -3.18 -7.37 -3.29
C LYS A 3 -2.43 -8.47 -2.54
N TYR A 4 -2.10 -8.27 -1.26
CA TYR A 4 -1.28 -9.23 -0.51
C TYR A 4 -1.93 -10.61 -0.37
N SER A 5 -3.26 -10.67 -0.29
CA SER A 5 -4.00 -11.94 -0.32
C SER A 5 -3.77 -12.75 -1.59
N THR A 6 -3.88 -12.11 -2.75
CA THR A 6 -3.61 -12.77 -4.04
C THR A 6 -2.15 -13.19 -4.14
N SER A 7 -1.21 -12.29 -3.80
CA SER A 7 0.22 -12.58 -3.85
C SER A 7 0.61 -13.75 -2.93
N LEU A 8 0.11 -13.77 -1.69
CA LEU A 8 0.40 -14.84 -0.74
C LEU A 8 -0.19 -16.17 -1.22
N SER A 9 -1.42 -16.15 -1.75
CA SER A 9 -2.03 -17.35 -2.35
C SER A 9 -1.20 -17.88 -3.52
N SER A 10 -0.73 -17.01 -4.42
CA SER A 10 0.13 -17.41 -5.54
C SER A 10 1.47 -17.99 -5.10
N ILE A 11 2.11 -17.44 -4.06
CA ILE A 11 3.42 -17.92 -3.57
C ILE A 11 3.27 -19.25 -2.82
N THR A 12 2.20 -19.41 -2.04
CA THR A 12 2.01 -20.56 -1.15
C THR A 12 1.15 -21.66 -1.77
N GLY A 13 0.78 -21.53 -3.04
CA GLY A 13 -0.12 -22.46 -3.74
C GLY A 13 -1.49 -22.56 -3.07
N GLY A 14 -1.99 -21.46 -2.51
CA GLY A 14 -3.31 -21.36 -1.88
C GLY A 14 -3.43 -21.96 -0.48
N ARG A 15 -2.31 -22.32 0.17
CA ARG A 15 -2.32 -23.03 1.47
C ARG A 15 -2.12 -22.12 2.68
N ALA A 16 -1.71 -20.87 2.48
CA ALA A 16 -1.49 -19.93 3.58
C ALA A 16 -2.64 -18.95 3.76
N SER A 17 -2.90 -18.62 5.03
CA SER A 17 -3.80 -17.56 5.46
C SER A 17 -3.03 -16.56 6.35
N TYR A 18 -3.49 -15.32 6.40
CA TYR A 18 -2.90 -14.29 7.24
C TYR A 18 -3.98 -13.44 7.92
N THR A 19 -3.66 -12.86 9.07
CA THR A 19 -4.51 -11.92 9.80
C THR A 19 -3.74 -10.63 10.01
N MET A 20 -4.27 -9.50 9.53
CA MET A 20 -3.69 -8.18 9.78
C MET A 20 -4.47 -7.46 10.88
N LYS A 21 -3.74 -6.79 11.78
CA LYS A 21 -4.30 -5.86 12.77
C LYS A 21 -3.60 -4.52 12.60
N TYR A 22 -4.36 -3.45 12.80
CA TYR A 22 -3.79 -2.12 12.86
C TYR A 22 -2.81 -2.03 14.05
N ALA A 23 -1.60 -1.53 13.79
CA ALA A 23 -0.55 -1.40 14.81
C ALA A 23 -0.45 0.05 15.32
N SER A 24 -0.09 1.00 14.45
CA SER A 24 0.12 2.41 14.81
C SER A 24 0.32 3.28 13.56
N TYR A 25 0.28 4.60 13.74
CA TYR A 25 0.74 5.57 12.75
C TYR A 25 2.24 5.84 12.90
N GLU A 26 2.94 5.88 11.78
CA GLU A 26 4.36 6.22 11.70
C GLU A 26 4.56 7.35 10.67
N LYS A 27 5.67 8.09 10.79
CA LYS A 27 6.02 9.13 9.83
C LYS A 27 6.31 8.49 8.47
N VAL A 28 5.77 9.10 7.41
CA VAL A 28 5.99 8.65 6.04
C VAL A 28 7.45 8.93 5.65
N PRO A 29 8.17 7.95 5.06
CA PRO A 29 9.49 8.19 4.51
C PRO A 29 9.48 9.30 3.43
N PRO A 30 10.57 10.09 3.30
CA PRO A 30 10.59 11.28 2.45
C PRO A 30 10.31 10.99 0.97
N GLU A 31 10.85 9.89 0.44
CA GLU A 31 10.63 9.48 -0.97
C GLU A 31 9.14 9.22 -1.28
N VAL A 32 8.42 8.60 -0.35
CA VAL A 32 6.99 8.31 -0.51
C VAL A 32 6.17 9.59 -0.33
N GLN A 33 6.61 10.50 0.53
CA GLN A 33 5.94 11.78 0.73
C GLN A 33 5.99 12.66 -0.53
N GLU A 34 7.13 12.71 -1.22
CA GLU A 34 7.28 13.42 -2.50
C GLU A 34 6.39 12.81 -3.58
N GLN A 35 6.33 11.47 -3.68
CA GLN A 35 5.45 10.79 -4.63
C GLN A 35 3.96 11.08 -4.38
N LEU A 36 3.55 11.11 -3.11
CA LEU A 36 2.17 11.42 -2.73
C LEU A 36 1.80 12.88 -3.01
N LEU A 37 2.72 13.82 -2.76
CA LEU A 37 2.52 15.23 -3.10
C LEU A 37 2.38 15.42 -4.61
N ALA A 38 3.26 14.79 -5.40
CA ALA A 38 3.20 14.84 -6.86
C ALA A 38 1.92 14.22 -7.43
N ALA A 39 1.48 13.07 -6.87
CA ALA A 39 0.22 12.44 -7.28
C ALA A 39 -0.98 13.35 -6.98
N TYR A 40 -1.00 13.99 -5.81
CA TYR A 40 -2.06 14.93 -5.44
C TYR A 40 -2.06 16.18 -6.32
N GLU A 41 -0.89 16.74 -6.63
CA GLU A 41 -0.77 17.84 -7.59
C GLU A 41 -1.26 17.46 -8.98
N SER A 42 -0.97 16.23 -9.44
CA SER A 42 -1.48 15.76 -10.74
C SER A 42 -3.00 15.60 -10.75
N GLU A 43 -3.60 15.08 -9.69
CA GLU A 43 -5.07 14.97 -9.58
C GLU A 43 -5.74 16.36 -9.53
N GLN A 44 -5.15 17.32 -8.80
CA GLN A 44 -5.71 18.67 -8.69
C GLN A 44 -5.59 19.53 -9.97
N ASN A 45 -4.72 19.17 -10.90
CA ASN A 45 -4.61 19.84 -12.21
C ASN A 45 -5.51 19.20 -13.28
N GLU A 46 -6.13 18.06 -12.98
CA GLU A 46 -7.06 17.35 -13.88
C GLU A 46 -8.54 17.70 -13.60
N ASP A 47 -8.83 18.54 -12.59
CA ASP A 47 -10.12 19.21 -12.30
C ASP A 47 -10.08 20.70 -12.67
#